data_AF-A0A412G7F8-F1
#
_entry.id   AF-A0A412G7F8-F1
#
_cell.length_a   1.000
_cell.length_b   1.000
_cell.length_c   1.000
_cell.angle_alpha   90.00
_cell.angle_beta   90.00
_cell.angle_gamma   90.00
#
_symmetry.space_group_name_H-M   'P 1'
#
loop_
_entity.id
_entity.type
_entity.pdbx_description
1 polymer ?
#
loop_
_entity_poly.entity_id
_entity_poly.type
_entity_poly.pdbx_seq_one_letter_code
_entity_poly.pdbx_strand_id
1 'polypeptide(L)'
;MTEYEQLCSIISDEFLAVSQDIMTETKEATQKVAQRVHIDDGKRGLIRNLYRFDLDEKEFLCFFNKTDNSPEGLRKFCDYVLLVKHDGKTFILLIELKRGDISGADKQLRASEVFIEFLHKTAERLHQDFGDFSFNRKNIVLRKIIVKEVKSNKSGTQGTRVDKNQEIILFKSAGVFPLAKFL
;
A
#
# COMPACT_ATOMS: atom_id res chain seq x y z
N MET A 1 6.16 12.23 -18.89
CA MET A 1 5.93 11.20 -17.86
C MET A 1 5.29 11.86 -16.65
N THR A 2 4.16 11.35 -16.16
CA THR A 2 3.47 11.83 -14.95
C THR A 2 4.08 11.24 -13.67
N GLU A 3 3.78 11.79 -12.49
CA GLU A 3 4.30 11.26 -11.21
C GLU A 3 3.93 9.78 -11.01
N TYR A 4 2.71 9.40 -11.41
CA TYR A 4 2.25 8.01 -11.42
C TYR A 4 3.18 7.11 -12.26
N GLU A 5 3.44 7.51 -13.51
CA GLU A 5 4.28 6.74 -14.44
C GLU A 5 5.71 6.64 -13.94
N GLN A 6 6.23 7.71 -13.30
CA GLN A 6 7.56 7.71 -12.72
C GLN A 6 7.67 6.78 -11.50
N LEU A 7 6.67 6.77 -10.62
CA LEU A 7 6.67 5.85 -9.48
C LEU A 7 6.54 4.40 -9.96
N CYS A 8 5.68 4.14 -10.96
CA CYS A 8 5.56 2.82 -11.57
C CYS A 8 6.87 2.36 -12.24
N SER A 9 7.67 3.27 -12.81
CA SER A 9 8.94 2.90 -13.44
C SER A 9 10.07 2.63 -12.45
N ILE A 10 9.97 3.15 -11.22
CA ILE A 10 10.96 2.89 -10.16
C ILE A 10 10.66 1.58 -9.43
N ILE A 11 9.38 1.26 -9.20
CA ILE A 11 8.98 0.02 -8.52
C ILE A 11 8.98 -1.12 -9.53
N SER A 12 9.80 -2.14 -9.27
CA SER A 12 9.94 -3.31 -10.14
C SER A 12 8.61 -4.04 -10.35
N ASP A 13 8.34 -4.42 -11.60
CA ASP A 13 7.15 -5.20 -11.99
C ASP A 13 7.07 -6.56 -11.28
N GLU A 14 8.19 -7.06 -10.76
CA GLU A 14 8.21 -8.30 -9.97
C GLU A 14 7.38 -8.24 -8.69
N PHE A 15 7.06 -7.03 -8.20
CA PHE A 15 6.21 -6.80 -7.03
C PHE A 15 4.75 -6.56 -7.41
N LEU A 16 4.38 -6.57 -8.69
CA LEU A 16 2.97 -6.47 -9.07
C LEU A 16 2.19 -7.65 -8.50
N ALA A 17 1.07 -7.33 -7.86
CA ALA A 17 0.17 -8.35 -7.34
C ALA A 17 -0.38 -9.20 -8.49
N VAL A 18 -0.40 -10.53 -8.29
CA VAL A 18 -0.95 -11.51 -9.25
C VAL A 18 -2.37 -11.14 -9.67
N SER A 19 -3.18 -10.65 -8.73
CA SER A 19 -4.48 -10.08 -9.01
C SER A 19 -4.44 -8.59 -8.73
N GLN A 20 -4.81 -7.78 -9.72
CA GLN A 20 -4.93 -6.34 -9.54
C GLN A 20 -6.20 -5.95 -8.80
N ASP A 21 -7.23 -6.79 -8.77
CA ASP A 21 -8.55 -6.43 -8.20
C ASP A 21 -8.81 -7.01 -6.80
N ILE A 22 -7.85 -7.76 -6.27
CA ILE A 22 -8.07 -8.58 -5.07
C ILE A 22 -6.84 -8.54 -4.19
N MET A 23 -7.03 -8.13 -2.94
CA MET A 23 -6.04 -8.22 -1.88
C MET A 23 -6.36 -9.44 -1.00
N THR A 24 -5.32 -10.18 -0.63
CA THR A 24 -5.43 -11.36 0.22
C THR A 24 -4.40 -11.35 1.33
N GLU A 25 -4.82 -11.76 2.53
CA GLU A 25 -3.97 -12.13 3.66
C GLU A 25 -3.99 -13.66 3.76
N THR A 26 -2.85 -14.32 3.87
CA THR A 26 -2.75 -15.79 3.93
C THR A 26 -2.29 -16.22 5.32
N LYS A 27 -2.84 -17.29 5.88
CA LYS A 27 -2.34 -17.86 7.14
C LYS A 27 -1.06 -18.65 6.89
N GLU A 28 0.07 -18.13 7.36
CA GLU A 28 1.41 -18.75 7.28
C GLU A 28 1.39 -20.27 7.59
N ALA A 29 0.75 -20.68 8.68
CA ALA A 29 0.76 -22.08 9.12
C ALA A 29 -0.04 -23.07 8.23
N THR A 30 -0.92 -22.59 7.35
CA THR A 30 -1.84 -23.48 6.59
C THR A 30 -1.94 -23.16 5.10
N GLN A 31 -1.30 -22.07 4.65
CA GLN A 31 -1.45 -21.46 3.32
C GLN A 31 -2.91 -21.21 2.88
N LYS A 32 -3.87 -21.27 3.80
CA LYS A 32 -5.27 -20.93 3.51
C LYS A 32 -5.43 -19.42 3.53
N VAL A 33 -6.11 -18.90 2.50
CA VAL A 33 -6.52 -17.49 2.43
C VAL A 33 -7.33 -17.16 3.69
N ALA A 34 -6.78 -16.27 4.51
CA ALA A 34 -7.31 -15.86 5.80
C ALA A 34 -8.33 -14.74 5.63
N GLN A 35 -8.04 -13.80 4.74
CA GLN A 35 -8.88 -12.67 4.38
C GLN A 35 -8.78 -12.43 2.86
N ARG A 36 -9.89 -12.08 2.23
CA ARG A 36 -9.97 -11.66 0.83
C ARG A 36 -10.77 -10.38 0.74
N VAL A 37 -10.26 -9.41 -0.01
CA VAL A 37 -10.85 -8.08 -0.17
C VAL A 37 -10.83 -7.72 -1.65
N HIS A 38 -12.01 -7.45 -2.22
CA HIS A 38 -12.14 -6.99 -3.60
C HIS A 38 -12.00 -5.47 -3.66
N ILE A 39 -11.18 -4.95 -4.57
CA ILE A 39 -11.07 -3.52 -4.81
C ILE A 39 -12.24 -3.10 -5.70
N ASP A 40 -13.04 -2.15 -5.24
CA ASP A 40 -14.12 -1.53 -6.00
C ASP A 40 -13.73 -0.10 -6.36
N ASP A 41 -13.41 0.07 -7.64
CA ASP A 41 -13.13 1.37 -8.27
C ASP A 41 -14.41 2.20 -8.46
N GLY A 42 -15.57 1.61 -8.16
CA GLY A 42 -16.90 2.11 -8.51
C GLY A 42 -17.19 1.86 -10.00
N LYS A 43 -17.87 2.82 -10.64
CA LYS A 43 -18.19 2.77 -12.08
C LYS A 43 -17.12 3.41 -12.98
N ARG A 44 -15.90 3.65 -12.48
CA ARG A 44 -14.87 4.44 -13.17
C ARG A 44 -13.62 3.59 -13.41
N GLY A 45 -13.15 3.54 -14.65
CA GLY A 45 -11.88 2.88 -15.03
C GLY A 45 -10.68 3.71 -14.58
N LEU A 46 -10.35 3.62 -13.30
CA LEU A 46 -9.17 4.27 -12.72
C LEU A 46 -7.90 3.61 -13.25
N ILE A 47 -6.88 4.43 -13.52
CA ILE A 47 -5.54 3.92 -13.84
C ILE A 47 -4.84 3.64 -12.52
N ARG A 48 -4.52 2.38 -12.25
CA ARG A 48 -3.90 1.95 -11.00
C ARG A 48 -3.03 0.71 -11.14
N ASN A 49 -2.05 0.59 -10.26
CA ASN A 49 -1.21 -0.59 -10.09
C ASN A 49 -1.18 -0.99 -8.62
N LEU A 50 -1.49 -2.26 -8.35
CA LEU A 50 -1.40 -2.89 -7.05
C LEU A 50 -0.10 -3.69 -6.95
N TYR A 51 0.71 -3.35 -5.96
CA TYR A 51 1.95 -4.05 -5.61
C TYR A 51 1.75 -4.81 -4.31
N ARG A 52 2.30 -6.03 -4.23
CA ARG A 52 2.32 -6.87 -3.03
C ARG A 52 3.75 -7.09 -2.58
N PHE A 53 3.99 -6.89 -1.30
CA PHE A 53 5.30 -7.06 -0.70
C PHE A 53 5.23 -8.18 0.34
N ASP A 54 5.42 -9.41 -0.12
CA ASP A 54 5.47 -10.59 0.73
C ASP A 54 6.93 -10.90 1.09
N LEU A 55 7.33 -10.52 2.30
CA LEU A 55 8.72 -10.66 2.76
C LEU A 55 9.12 -12.11 3.07
N ASP A 56 8.14 -13.01 3.20
CA ASP A 56 8.37 -14.44 3.44
C ASP A 56 8.60 -15.19 2.12
N GLU A 57 7.98 -14.73 1.04
CA GLU A 57 8.22 -15.27 -0.30
C GLU A 57 9.52 -14.71 -0.92
N LYS A 58 9.91 -13.47 -0.57
CA LYS A 58 11.06 -12.81 -1.19
C LYS A 58 11.69 -11.74 -0.31
N GLU A 59 13.02 -11.76 -0.18
CA GLU A 59 13.74 -10.61 0.40
C GLU A 59 13.57 -9.38 -0.50
N PHE A 60 12.76 -8.43 -0.05
CA PHE A 60 12.69 -7.09 -0.60
C PHE A 60 13.58 -6.17 0.23
N LEU A 61 14.31 -5.25 -0.41
CA LEU A 61 15.22 -4.31 0.25
C LEU A 61 16.41 -4.98 0.96
N CYS A 62 17.14 -5.86 0.27
CA CYS A 62 18.29 -6.60 0.81
C CYS A 62 19.35 -5.72 1.51
N PHE A 63 19.51 -4.47 1.07
CA PHE A 63 20.40 -3.48 1.71
C PHE A 63 19.92 -3.01 3.08
N PHE A 64 18.62 -3.01 3.33
CA PHE A 64 18.01 -2.69 4.61
C PHE A 64 17.83 -3.92 5.51
N ASN A 65 17.97 -5.13 4.94
CA ASN A 65 17.81 -6.42 5.63
C ASN A 65 19.13 -7.09 6.05
N LYS A 66 20.29 -6.54 5.67
CA LYS A 66 21.60 -7.10 6.02
C LYS A 66 22.32 -6.17 6.99
N THR A 67 22.46 -6.62 8.24
CA THR A 67 23.54 -6.41 9.23
C THR A 67 22.99 -6.41 10.65
N ASP A 68 23.85 -6.77 11.61
CA ASP A 68 23.66 -6.71 13.07
C ASP A 68 23.30 -5.31 13.61
N ASN A 69 23.21 -4.30 12.73
CA ASN A 69 22.87 -2.90 13.01
C ASN A 69 21.72 -2.36 12.14
N SER A 70 20.96 -3.23 11.46
CA SER A 70 19.76 -2.80 10.74
C SER A 70 18.70 -2.32 11.76
N PRO A 71 18.11 -1.12 11.60
CA PRO A 71 17.06 -0.66 12.48
C PRO A 71 15.92 -1.68 12.54
N GLU A 72 15.59 -2.17 13.74
CA GLU A 72 14.44 -3.04 13.94
C GLU A 72 13.18 -2.39 13.33
N GLY A 73 12.61 -3.01 12.30
CA GLY A 73 11.37 -2.53 11.68
C GLY A 73 11.41 -2.35 10.17
N LEU A 74 12.56 -2.39 9.50
CA LEU A 74 12.61 -2.35 8.03
C LEU A 74 12.05 -3.63 7.36
N ARG A 75 12.10 -4.77 8.06
CA ARG A 75 11.38 -6.01 7.73
C ARG A 75 9.86 -5.95 7.96
N LYS A 76 9.33 -4.79 8.36
CA LYS A 76 7.90 -4.63 8.62
C LYS A 76 7.38 -3.74 7.53
N PHE A 77 7.24 -4.26 6.32
CA PHE A 77 6.58 -3.55 5.23
C PHE A 77 5.07 -3.86 5.28
N CYS A 78 4.24 -3.00 4.70
CA CYS A 78 2.81 -3.25 4.61
C CYS A 78 2.49 -4.26 3.50
N ASP A 79 1.37 -4.98 3.64
CA ASP A 79 1.04 -6.04 2.68
C ASP A 79 0.95 -5.55 1.22
N TYR A 80 0.34 -4.37 1.00
CA TYR A 80 0.09 -3.83 -0.33
C TYR A 80 0.39 -2.34 -0.45
N VAL A 81 0.87 -1.94 -1.63
CA VAL A 81 0.91 -0.54 -2.08
C VAL A 81 0.03 -0.40 -3.31
N LEU A 82 -0.96 0.48 -3.26
CA LEU A 82 -1.84 0.77 -4.38
C LEU A 82 -1.55 2.18 -4.90
N LEU A 83 -1.00 2.26 -6.12
CA LEU A 83 -0.81 3.52 -6.85
C LEU A 83 -2.05 3.79 -7.70
N VAL A 84 -2.59 5.00 -7.63
CA VAL A 84 -3.78 5.39 -8.41
C VAL A 84 -3.59 6.78 -9.00
N LYS A 85 -3.84 6.93 -10.30
CA LYS A 85 -3.90 8.22 -10.97
C LYS A 85 -5.35 8.71 -11.02
N HIS A 86 -5.62 9.83 -10.35
CA HIS A 86 -6.96 10.41 -10.30
C HIS A 86 -6.92 11.94 -10.19
N ASP A 87 -7.76 12.63 -10.97
CA ASP A 87 -7.94 14.10 -10.94
C ASP A 87 -6.63 14.91 -10.90
N GLY A 88 -5.70 14.56 -11.80
CA GLY A 88 -4.39 15.23 -11.90
C GLY A 88 -3.42 14.92 -10.75
N LYS A 89 -3.77 14.01 -9.84
CA LYS A 89 -2.96 13.59 -8.69
C LYS A 89 -2.59 12.12 -8.77
N THR A 90 -1.54 11.77 -8.03
CA THR A 90 -1.12 10.40 -7.78
C THR A 90 -1.38 10.06 -6.32
N PHE A 91 -2.24 9.08 -6.08
CA PHE A 91 -2.53 8.57 -4.74
C PHE A 91 -1.67 7.35 -4.48
N ILE A 92 -1.07 7.30 -3.30
CA ILE A 92 -0.31 6.16 -2.79
C ILE A 92 -1.02 5.67 -1.55
N LEU A 93 -1.68 4.53 -1.66
CA LEU A 93 -2.35 3.89 -0.53
C LEU A 93 -1.43 2.78 0.00
N LEU A 94 -0.93 2.98 1.22
CA LEU A 94 -0.23 1.95 1.99
C LEU A 94 -1.28 1.14 2.74
N ILE A 95 -1.40 -0.14 2.45
CA ILE A 95 -2.51 -0.98 2.90
C ILE A 95 -1.97 -2.16 3.68
N GLU A 96 -2.42 -2.27 4.93
CA GLU A 96 -2.16 -3.41 5.81
C GLU A 96 -3.47 -4.16 6.07
N LEU A 97 -3.50 -5.46 5.83
CA LEU A 97 -4.63 -6.34 6.16
C LEU A 97 -4.44 -6.92 7.56
N LYS A 98 -5.51 -6.98 8.36
CA LYS A 98 -5.47 -7.60 9.69
C LYS A 98 -6.74 -8.38 9.99
N ARG A 99 -6.61 -9.67 10.29
CA ARG A 99 -7.72 -10.52 10.75
C ARG A 99 -8.18 -10.33 12.21
N GLY A 100 -7.47 -9.53 13.00
CA GLY A 100 -7.73 -9.45 14.44
C GLY A 100 -7.10 -8.24 15.11
N ASP A 101 -6.09 -8.47 15.94
CA ASP A 101 -5.34 -7.39 16.54
C ASP A 101 -4.63 -6.58 15.44
N ILE A 102 -4.62 -5.26 15.62
CA ILE A 102 -3.94 -4.32 14.72
C ILE A 102 -2.57 -3.92 15.25
N SER A 103 -2.12 -4.52 16.35
CA SER A 103 -0.76 -4.33 16.83
C SER A 103 0.26 -4.63 15.73
N GLY A 104 1.27 -3.78 15.62
CA GLY A 104 2.27 -3.87 14.55
C GLY A 104 1.88 -3.23 13.22
N ALA A 105 0.59 -3.06 12.90
CA ALA A 105 0.15 -2.45 11.64
C ALA A 105 0.70 -1.03 11.45
N ASP A 106 0.72 -0.23 12.52
CA ASP A 106 1.29 1.11 12.49
C ASP A 106 2.79 1.11 12.19
N LYS A 107 3.53 0.12 12.72
CA LYS A 107 4.97 -0.03 12.43
C LYS A 107 5.19 -0.38 10.96
N GLN A 108 4.33 -1.26 10.42
CA GLN A 108 4.39 -1.66 9.01
C GLN A 108 4.12 -0.50 8.06
N LEU A 109 3.07 0.27 8.35
CA LEU A 109 2.70 1.44 7.56
C LEU A 109 3.75 2.54 7.64
N ARG A 110 4.35 2.79 8.81
CA ARG A 110 5.44 3.78 8.95
C ARG A 110 6.71 3.39 8.20
N ALA A 111 7.13 2.13 8.26
CA ALA A 111 8.29 1.68 7.50
C ALA A 111 8.04 1.79 5.99
N SER A 112 6.83 1.47 5.55
CA SER A 112 6.41 1.63 4.15
C SER A 112 6.37 3.10 3.72
N GLU A 113 5.92 4.00 4.60
CA GLU A 113 5.97 5.45 4.38
C GLU A 113 7.41 5.94 4.19
N VAL A 114 8.36 5.47 5.01
CA VAL A 114 9.79 5.79 4.86
C VAL A 114 10.33 5.33 3.50
N PHE A 115 9.96 4.14 3.05
CA PHE A 115 10.33 3.65 1.73
C PHE A 115 9.73 4.50 0.59
N ILE A 116 8.44 4.84 0.67
CA ILE A 116 7.82 5.72 -0.33
C ILE A 116 8.50 7.09 -0.34
N GLU A 117 8.92 7.62 0.81
CA GLU A 117 9.65 8.88 0.83
C GLU A 117 11.06 8.77 0.25
N PHE A 118 11.70 7.60 0.35
CA PHE A 118 12.92 7.33 -0.39
C PHE A 118 12.65 7.33 -1.91
N LEU A 119 11.55 6.73 -2.38
CA LEU A 119 11.16 6.78 -3.79
C LEU A 119 10.90 8.21 -4.29
N HIS A 120 10.19 9.02 -3.49
CA HIS A 120 9.96 10.43 -3.83
C HIS A 120 11.26 11.20 -3.98
N LYS A 121 12.15 11.11 -3.00
CA LYS A 121 13.47 11.77 -3.06
C LYS A 121 14.29 11.30 -4.25
N THR A 122 14.17 10.02 -4.60
CA THR A 122 14.84 9.45 -5.78
C THR A 122 14.27 10.06 -7.05
N ALA A 123 12.94 10.13 -7.19
CA ALA A 123 12.29 10.74 -8.34
C ALA A 123 12.60 12.25 -8.47
N GLU A 124 12.59 12.99 -7.35
CA GLU A 124 12.99 14.42 -7.31
C GLU A 124 14.44 14.61 -7.78
N ARG A 125 15.36 13.78 -7.29
CA ARG A 125 16.77 13.84 -7.69
C ARG A 125 16.93 13.52 -9.18
N LEU A 126 16.30 12.44 -9.66
CA LEU A 126 16.36 12.08 -11.08
C LEU A 126 15.76 13.19 -11.96
N HIS A 127 14.72 13.88 -11.50
CA HIS A 127 14.15 15.03 -12.21
C HIS A 127 15.17 16.18 -12.32
N GLN A 128 15.88 16.48 -11.23
CA GLN A 128 16.91 17.51 -11.21
C GLN A 128 18.12 17.16 -12.08
N ASP A 129 18.55 15.89 -12.05
CA ASP A 129 19.75 15.42 -12.75
C ASP A 129 19.53 15.31 -14.27
N PHE A 130 18.33 14.90 -14.72
CA PHE A 130 18.07 14.57 -16.13
C PHE A 130 17.03 15.47 -16.83
N GLY A 131 16.14 16.15 -16.10
CA GLY A 131 15.23 17.16 -16.67
C GLY A 131 14.11 16.66 -17.61
N ASP A 132 14.16 15.41 -18.07
CA ASP A 132 13.30 14.88 -19.14
C ASP A 132 11.87 14.48 -18.72
N PHE A 133 11.52 14.68 -17.45
CA PHE A 133 10.18 14.37 -16.94
C PHE A 133 9.74 15.38 -15.89
N SER A 134 8.43 15.62 -15.74
CA SER A 134 7.91 16.51 -14.71
C SER A 134 7.59 15.70 -13.45
N PHE A 135 8.25 16.00 -12.34
CA PHE A 135 7.90 15.43 -11.03
C PHE A 135 7.58 16.54 -10.04
N ASN A 136 6.33 16.60 -9.57
CA ASN A 136 5.92 17.52 -8.54
C ASN A 136 5.30 16.77 -7.36
N ARG A 137 6.05 16.69 -6.26
CA ARG A 137 5.60 16.04 -5.03
C ARG A 137 4.28 16.61 -4.48
N LYS A 138 3.90 17.85 -4.79
CA LYS A 138 2.61 18.42 -4.39
C LYS A 138 1.40 17.73 -5.04
N ASN A 139 1.61 17.00 -6.14
CA ASN A 139 0.59 16.20 -6.81
C ASN A 139 0.43 14.81 -6.20
N ILE A 140 1.25 14.46 -5.20
CA ILE A 140 1.22 13.14 -4.57
C ILE A 140 0.43 13.21 -3.26
N VAL A 141 -0.47 12.25 -3.06
CA VAL A 141 -1.29 12.10 -1.87
C VAL A 141 -1.06 10.72 -1.25
N LEU A 142 -0.45 10.70 -0.08
CA LEU A 142 -0.23 9.45 0.68
C LEU A 142 -1.37 9.20 1.67
N ARG A 143 -1.81 7.95 1.75
CA ARG A 143 -2.78 7.44 2.74
C ARG A 143 -2.28 6.14 3.33
N LYS A 144 -2.45 5.99 4.64
CA LYS A 144 -2.18 4.78 5.41
C LYS A 144 -3.51 4.13 5.77
N ILE A 145 -3.69 2.86 5.45
CA ILE A 145 -4.97 2.18 5.57
C ILE A 145 -4.77 0.84 6.26
N ILE A 146 -5.52 0.61 7.33
CA ILE A 146 -5.62 -0.70 7.97
C ILE A 146 -6.97 -1.29 7.63
N VAL A 147 -6.98 -2.43 6.94
CA VAL A 147 -8.19 -3.15 6.54
C VAL A 147 -8.39 -4.32 7.49
N LYS A 148 -9.27 -4.14 8.48
CA LYS A 148 -9.48 -5.11 9.54
C LYS A 148 -10.69 -6.00 9.29
N GLU A 149 -10.50 -7.32 9.29
CA GLU A 149 -11.60 -8.28 9.32
C GLU A 149 -12.31 -8.24 10.69
N VAL A 150 -13.64 -8.15 10.68
CA VAL A 150 -14.50 -8.25 11.86
C VAL A 150 -15.42 -9.45 11.76
N LYS A 151 -15.44 -10.28 12.81
CA LYS A 151 -16.29 -11.49 12.89
C LYS A 151 -17.77 -11.20 13.22
N SER A 152 -18.15 -9.95 13.52
CA SER A 152 -19.48 -9.63 14.07
C SER A 152 -20.50 -9.19 13.01
N ASN A 153 -21.79 -9.38 13.29
CA ASN A 153 -22.92 -8.96 12.45
C ASN A 153 -23.09 -7.43 12.27
N LYS A 154 -22.27 -6.58 12.92
CA LYS A 154 -22.33 -5.13 12.74
C LYS A 154 -21.90 -4.74 11.32
N SER A 155 -22.90 -4.51 10.47
CA SER A 155 -22.75 -4.01 9.11
C SER A 155 -22.45 -2.51 9.14
N GLY A 156 -21.19 -2.15 9.11
CA GLY A 156 -20.80 -0.76 8.96
C GLY A 156 -19.39 -0.67 8.41
N THR A 157 -19.27 -0.25 7.14
CA THR A 157 -18.03 0.26 6.57
C THR A 157 -17.78 1.67 7.14
N GLN A 158 -17.72 1.80 8.46
CA GLN A 158 -17.31 3.04 9.10
C GLN A 158 -15.82 2.96 9.33
N GLY A 159 -15.07 3.76 8.56
CA GLY A 159 -13.67 4.00 8.83
C GLY A 159 -13.55 4.81 10.12
N THR A 160 -12.73 4.35 11.06
CA THR A 160 -12.30 5.18 12.19
C THR A 160 -11.02 5.88 11.77
N ARG A 161 -11.07 7.20 11.63
CA ARG A 161 -9.90 8.01 11.38
C ARG A 161 -9.00 8.00 12.62
N VAL A 162 -7.75 7.58 12.45
CA VAL A 162 -6.76 7.53 13.54
C VAL A 162 -5.96 8.83 13.55
N ASP A 163 -5.55 9.30 12.38
CA ASP A 163 -4.87 10.59 12.19
C ASP A 163 -5.26 11.24 10.85
N LYS A 164 -4.60 12.34 10.48
CA LYS A 164 -4.91 13.08 9.23
C LYS A 164 -4.80 12.21 7.97
N ASN A 165 -3.89 11.23 7.94
CA ASN A 165 -3.58 10.42 6.77
C ASN A 165 -3.78 8.91 7.02
N GLN A 166 -4.21 8.51 8.21
CA GLN A 166 -4.37 7.11 8.63
C GLN A 166 -5.81 6.79 9.00
N GLU A 167 -6.32 5.72 8.38
CA GLU A 167 -7.69 5.25 8.56
C GLU A 167 -7.70 3.75 8.85
N ILE A 168 -8.54 3.33 9.80
CA ILE A 168 -8.86 1.91 10.03
C ILE A 168 -10.23 1.66 9.45
N ILE A 169 -10.34 0.70 8.53
CA ILE A 169 -11.60 0.31 7.92
C ILE A 169 -11.95 -1.10 8.35
N LEU A 170 -13.18 -1.27 8.83
CA LEU A 170 -13.71 -2.56 9.28
C LEU A 170 -14.47 -3.26 8.15
N PHE A 171 -14.21 -4.54 7.92
CA PHE A 171 -14.86 -5.36 6.89
C PHE A 171 -15.23 -6.75 7.38
N LYS A 172 -16.28 -7.35 6.80
CA LYS A 172 -16.55 -8.79 6.93
C LYS A 172 -15.59 -9.59 6.04
N SER A 173 -15.38 -10.88 6.34
CA SER A 173 -14.69 -11.80 5.43
C SER A 173 -15.34 -11.76 4.04
N ALA A 174 -14.52 -11.62 2.99
CA ALA A 174 -14.94 -11.33 1.61
C ALA A 174 -15.53 -9.92 1.40
N GLY A 175 -14.86 -8.90 1.94
CA GLY A 175 -15.29 -7.50 1.85
C GLY A 175 -14.92 -6.81 0.54
N VAL A 176 -15.48 -5.62 0.34
CA VAL A 176 -15.20 -4.72 -0.80
C VAL A 176 -14.48 -3.48 -0.28
N PHE A 177 -13.27 -3.20 -0.76
CA PHE A 177 -12.51 -1.98 -0.51
C PHE A 177 -12.99 -0.86 -1.45
N PRO A 178 -13.69 0.17 -0.94
CA PRO A 178 -14.29 1.21 -1.78
C PRO A 178 -13.25 2.28 -2.13
N LEU A 179 -12.47 2.05 -3.18
CA LEU A 179 -11.29 2.85 -3.53
C LEU A 179 -11.63 4.35 -3.65
N ALA A 180 -12.77 4.68 -4.26
CA ALA A 180 -13.21 6.05 -4.47
C ALA A 180 -13.38 6.89 -3.18
N LYS A 181 -13.43 6.27 -1.99
CA LYS A 181 -13.46 7.01 -0.71
C LYS A 181 -12.08 7.54 -0.29
N PHE A 182 -11.00 7.05 -0.90
CA PHE A 182 -9.62 7.34 -0.51
C PHE A 182 -8.85 8.20 -1.54
N LEU A 183 -9.51 8.54 -2.65
CA LEU A 183 -9.04 9.47 -3.68
C LEU A 183 -9.63 10.86 -3.40
#